data_AF-A0A167UW06-F1
#
_entry.id   AF-A0A167UW06-F1
#
_cell.length_a   1.000
_cell.length_b   1.000
_cell.length_c   1.000
_cell.angle_alpha   90.00
_cell.angle_beta   90.00
_cell.angle_gamma   90.00
#
_symmetry.space_group_name_H-M   'P 1'
#
loop_
_entity.id
_entity.type
_entity.pdbx_description
1 polymer ?
#
loop_
_entity_poly.entity_id
_entity_poly.type
_entity_poly.pdbx_seq_one_letter_code
_entity_poly.pdbx_strand_id
1 'polypeptide(L)'
;LMFAVGSFHLSAHVPECFSQFSLHFIKEIGNIDGEILETLWAAFNNISPMCRPMTGSQRREIYDDFMRDSNWKKMVNIGLYSPAFIR
;
A
#
# COMPACT_ATOMS: atom_id res chain seq x y z
N LEU A 1 16.00 -3.19 18.36
CA LEU A 1 15.02 -3.18 17.26
C LEU A 1 13.63 -3.01 17.87
N MET A 2 12.75 -2.24 17.24
CA MET A 2 11.31 -2.24 17.54
C MET A 2 10.62 -3.14 16.53
N PHE A 3 9.76 -4.04 16.98
CA PHE A 3 8.95 -4.91 16.13
C PHE A 3 7.55 -4.33 16.02
N ALA A 4 6.99 -4.33 14.81
CA ALA A 4 5.66 -3.83 14.53
C ALA A 4 4.95 -4.76 13.55
N VAL A 5 3.63 -4.79 13.63
CA VAL A 5 2.77 -5.51 12.66
C VAL A 5 1.87 -4.47 12.00
N GLY A 6 1.72 -4.58 10.68
CA GLY A 6 0.83 -3.71 9.93
C GLY A 6 -0.61 -3.85 10.42
N SER A 7 -1.37 -2.76 10.34
CA SER A 7 -2.63 -2.60 11.05
C SER A 7 -3.69 -3.62 10.62
N PHE A 8 -3.67 -4.01 9.34
CA PHE A 8 -4.57 -5.04 8.83
C PHE A 8 -4.22 -6.41 9.41
N HIS A 9 -2.95 -6.81 9.33
CA HIS A 9 -2.51 -8.10 9.86
C HIS A 9 -2.63 -8.20 11.39
N LEU A 10 -2.46 -7.08 12.11
CA LEU A 10 -2.57 -7.06 13.57
C LEU A 10 -3.95 -7.52 14.06
N SER A 11 -5.01 -7.29 13.28
CA SER A 11 -6.37 -7.73 13.63
C SER A 11 -6.53 -9.25 13.67
N ALA A 12 -5.67 -10.01 12.98
CA ALA A 12 -5.67 -11.46 12.97
C ALA A 12 -4.84 -12.08 14.11
N HIS A 13 -4.18 -11.26 14.93
CA HIS A 13 -3.40 -11.72 16.08
C HIS A 13 -4.26 -11.84 17.35
N VAL A 14 -3.68 -12.45 18.40
CA VAL A 14 -4.28 -12.48 19.74
C VAL A 14 -4.32 -11.07 20.34
N PRO A 15 -5.30 -10.76 21.23
CA PRO A 15 -5.50 -9.39 21.75
C PRO A 15 -4.26 -8.75 22.39
N GLU A 16 -3.39 -9.55 23.01
CA GLU A 16 -2.16 -9.10 23.67
C GLU A 16 -1.14 -8.51 22.68
N CYS A 17 -1.23 -8.86 21.40
CA CYS A 17 -0.36 -8.30 20.36
C CYS A 17 -0.67 -6.83 20.08
N PHE A 18 -1.89 -6.36 20.33
CA PHE A 18 -2.29 -4.99 19.99
C PHE A 18 -1.44 -3.95 20.73
N SER A 19 -1.25 -4.10 22.04
CA SER A 19 -0.44 -3.17 22.84
C SER A 19 1.06 -3.29 22.58
N GLN A 20 1.53 -4.44 22.06
CA GLN A 20 2.95 -4.71 21.87
C GLN A 20 3.46 -4.34 20.48
N PHE A 21 2.64 -4.51 19.44
CA PHE A 21 3.08 -4.43 18.04
C PHE A 21 2.30 -3.43 17.19
N SER A 22 1.31 -2.74 17.75
CA SER A 22 0.59 -1.70 17.02
C SER A 22 1.49 -0.52 16.70
N LEU A 23 1.47 -0.10 15.43
CA LEU A 23 2.14 1.10 14.94
C LEU A 23 1.70 2.35 15.71
N HIS A 24 0.46 2.39 16.21
CA HIS A 24 -0.07 3.53 16.96
C HIS A 24 0.66 3.84 18.28
N PHE A 25 1.39 2.86 18.83
CA PHE A 25 2.17 3.04 20.06
C PHE A 25 3.66 3.31 19.80
N ILE A 26 4.08 3.34 18.54
CA ILE A 26 5.48 3.62 18.18
C ILE A 26 5.67 5.13 18.10
N LYS A 27 6.56 5.63 18.98
CA LYS A 27 6.92 7.04 19.01
C LYS A 27 7.46 7.47 17.64
N GLU A 28 7.00 8.63 17.16
CA GLU A 28 7.48 9.31 15.94
C GLU A 28 7.16 8.60 14.60
N ILE A 29 6.38 7.52 14.57
CA ILE A 29 6.07 6.81 13.32
C ILE A 29 5.02 7.53 12.45
N GLY A 30 4.27 8.46 13.03
CA GLY A 30 3.13 9.10 12.39
C GLY A 30 1.89 8.20 12.37
N ASN A 31 0.81 8.66 11.71
CA ASN A 31 -0.39 7.85 11.53
C ASN A 31 -0.27 7.06 10.22
N ILE A 32 0.32 5.86 10.30
CA ILE A 32 0.51 4.96 9.16
C ILE A 32 -0.09 3.59 9.45
N ASP A 33 -0.62 2.94 8.41
CA ASP A 33 -1.14 1.58 8.51
C ASP A 33 -0.03 0.51 8.46
N GLY A 34 1.13 0.83 7.88
CA GLY A 34 2.21 -0.12 7.61
C GLY A 34 1.92 -1.13 6.50
N GLU A 35 0.88 -0.91 5.69
CA GLU A 35 0.30 -1.87 4.71
C GLU A 35 0.13 -1.19 3.33
N ILE A 36 0.99 -0.20 3.04
CA ILE A 36 0.84 0.64 1.85
C ILE A 36 0.99 -0.17 0.56
N LEU A 37 1.82 -1.23 0.57
CA LEU A 37 2.03 -2.07 -0.61
C LEU A 37 0.79 -2.91 -0.91
N GLU A 38 0.21 -3.58 0.09
CA GLU A 38 -1.02 -4.37 -0.05
C GLU A 38 -2.17 -3.50 -0.55
N THR A 39 -2.31 -2.29 0.00
CA THR A 39 -3.36 -1.34 -0.40
C THR A 39 -3.21 -0.91 -1.86
N LEU A 40 -1.98 -0.71 -2.35
CA LEU A 40 -1.72 -0.41 -3.76
C LEU A 40 -2.00 -1.60 -4.67
N TRP A 41 -1.74 -2.83 -4.22
CA TRP A 41 -2.06 -4.03 -4.97
C TRP A 41 -3.55 -4.26 -5.13
N ALA A 42 -4.39 -3.77 -4.21
CA ALA A 42 -5.85 -3.87 -4.36
C ALA A 42 -6.35 -3.23 -5.69
N ALA A 43 -5.66 -2.20 -6.20
CA ALA A 43 -5.98 -1.60 -7.50
C ALA A 43 -5.80 -2.58 -8.69
N PHE A 44 -4.96 -3.61 -8.54
CA PHE A 44 -4.69 -4.62 -9.57
C PHE A 44 -5.86 -5.58 -9.76
N ASN A 45 -6.77 -5.67 -8.80
CA ASN A 45 -7.96 -6.51 -8.91
C ASN A 45 -8.80 -6.17 -10.15
N ASN A 46 -8.76 -4.91 -10.60
CA ASN A 46 -9.47 -4.46 -11.81
C ASN A 46 -8.86 -5.00 -13.10
N ILE A 47 -7.54 -5.17 -13.17
CA ILE A 47 -6.84 -5.63 -14.38
C ILE A 47 -6.59 -7.14 -14.37
N SER A 48 -6.61 -7.77 -13.19
CA SER A 48 -6.35 -9.20 -13.02
C SER A 48 -7.19 -10.09 -13.95
N PRO A 49 -8.53 -9.91 -14.09
CA PRO A 49 -9.34 -10.71 -15.01
C PRO A 49 -8.90 -10.60 -16.48
N MET A 50 -8.52 -9.41 -16.93
CA MET A 50 -8.04 -9.16 -18.29
C MET A 50 -6.68 -9.82 -18.54
N CYS A 51 -5.84 -9.92 -17.52
CA CYS A 51 -4.53 -10.54 -17.60
C CYS A 51 -4.54 -12.07 -17.47
N ARG A 52 -5.68 -12.70 -17.15
CA ARG A 52 -5.79 -14.17 -17.02
C ARG A 52 -5.45 -14.93 -18.31
N PRO A 53 -6.00 -14.60 -19.50
CA PRO A 53 -5.71 -15.35 -20.73
C PRO A 53 -4.34 -15.02 -21.36
N MET A 54 -3.63 -14.01 -20.86
CA MET A 54 -2.35 -13.57 -21.45
C MET A 54 -1.21 -14.56 -21.21
N THR A 55 -0.18 -14.52 -22.06
CA THR A 55 1.06 -15.24 -21.79
C THR A 55 1.77 -14.68 -20.56
N GLY A 56 2.72 -15.44 -20.01
CA GLY A 56 3.49 -14.98 -18.84
C GLY A 56 4.25 -13.67 -19.07
N SER A 57 4.82 -13.49 -20.27
CA SER A 57 5.51 -12.25 -20.64
C SER A 57 4.55 -11.07 -20.75
N GLN A 58 3.45 -11.24 -21.49
CA GLN A 58 2.43 -10.19 -21.66
C GLN A 58 1.83 -9.76 -20.33
N ARG A 59 1.49 -10.72 -19.45
CA ARG A 59 0.96 -10.43 -18.11
C ARG A 59 1.93 -9.58 -17.30
N ARG A 60 3.22 -9.90 -17.36
CA ARG A 60 4.26 -9.16 -16.64
C ARG A 60 4.38 -7.72 -17.15
N GLU A 61 4.45 -7.55 -18.47
CA GLU A 61 4.54 -6.22 -19.08
C GLU A 61 3.36 -5.33 -18.67
N ILE A 62 2.12 -5.85 -18.74
CA ILE A 62 0.91 -5.11 -18.34
C ILE A 62 0.93 -4.73 -16.86
N TYR A 63 1.38 -5.64 -15.98
CA TYR A 63 1.51 -5.33 -14.56
C TYR A 63 2.60 -4.30 -14.28
N ASP A 64 3.75 -4.39 -14.94
CA ASP A 64 4.84 -3.42 -14.81
C ASP A 64 4.40 -2.02 -15.28
N ASP A 65 3.64 -1.95 -16.38
CA ASP A 65 3.07 -0.69 -16.89
C ASP A 65 2.05 -0.08 -15.92
N PHE A 66 1.19 -0.90 -15.32
CA PHE A 66 0.22 -0.43 -14.33
C PHE A 66 0.91 0.06 -13.04
N MET A 67 1.96 -0.63 -12.57
CA MET A 67 2.79 -0.16 -11.46
C MET A 67 3.47 1.17 -11.79
N ARG A 68 4.00 1.31 -13.01
CA ARG A 68 4.64 2.54 -13.48
C ARG A 68 3.67 3.71 -13.54
N ASP A 69 2.46 3.51 -14.06
CA ASP A 69 1.40 4.52 -14.09
C ASP A 69 0.99 4.95 -12.66
N SER A 70 0.80 3.99 -11.74
CA SER A 70 0.52 4.28 -10.33
C SER A 70 1.61 5.14 -9.68
N ASN A 71 2.88 4.78 -9.91
CA ASN A 71 4.02 5.54 -9.40
C ASN A 71 4.10 6.95 -10.03
N TRP A 72 3.84 7.07 -11.33
CA TRP A 72 3.80 8.35 -12.03
C TRP A 72 2.69 9.25 -11.48
N LYS A 73 1.47 8.73 -11.32
CA LYS A 73 0.33 9.46 -10.72
C LYS A 73 0.66 9.94 -9.32
N LYS A 74 1.33 9.12 -8.50
CA LYS A 74 1.79 9.54 -7.17
C LYS A 74 2.79 10.69 -7.26
N MET A 75 3.75 10.62 -8.16
CA MET A 75 4.79 11.64 -8.34
C MET A 75 4.20 12.99 -8.76
N VAL A 76 3.33 13.02 -9.79
CA VAL A 76 2.77 14.27 -10.31
C VAL A 76 1.76 14.91 -9.36
N ASN A 77 1.07 14.11 -8.54
CA ASN A 77 0.06 14.61 -7.61
C ASN A 77 0.62 14.89 -6.20
N ILE A 78 1.92 14.66 -5.94
CA ILE A 78 2.49 14.80 -4.60
C ILE A 78 2.29 16.20 -4.00
N GLY A 79 2.29 17.24 -4.84
CA GLY A 79 2.06 18.62 -4.43
C GLY A 79 0.59 18.99 -4.21
N LEU A 80 -0.36 18.25 -4.80
CA LEU A 80 -1.80 18.50 -4.63
C LEU A 80 -2.32 18.08 -3.25
N TYR A 81 -1.63 17.13 -2.60
CA TYR A 81 -1.96 16.66 -1.25
C TYR A 81 -1.18 17.40 -0.15
N SER A 82 -0.40 18.43 -0.50
CA SER A 82 0.25 19.31 0.47
C SER A 82 -0.77 20.30 1.04
N PRO A 83 -0.89 20.45 2.38
CA PRO A 83 -1.78 21.44 3.01
C PRO A 83 -1.51 22.89 2.55
N ALA A 84 -0.33 23.17 1.98
CA ALA A 84 0.03 24.49 1.49
C ALA A 84 -0.66 24.90 0.17
N PHE A 85 -1.28 23.96 -0.56
CA PHE A 85 -1.88 24.20 -1.88
C PHE A 85 -3.41 24.04 -1.90
N ILE A 86 -4.04 23.68 -0.78
CA ILE A 86 -5.49 23.78 -0.59
C ILE A 86 -5.80 25.23 -0.18
N ARG A 87 -5.99 26.10 -1.16
CA ARG A 87 -6.66 27.41 -1.00
C ARG A 87 -7.96 27.40 -1.76
#